data_AF-A0A414PZ48-F1
#
_entry.id   AF-A0A414PZ48-F1
#
_cell.length_a   1.000
_cell.length_b   1.000
_cell.length_c   1.000
_cell.angle_alpha   90.00
_cell.angle_beta   90.00
_cell.angle_gamma   90.00
#
_symmetry.space_group_name_H-M   'P 1'
#
loop_
_entity.id
_entity.type
_entity.pdbx_description
1 polymer ?
#
loop_
_entity_poly.entity_id
_entity_poly.type
_entity_poly.pdbx_seq_one_letter_code
_entity_poly.pdbx_strand_id
1 'polypeptide(L)'
;MADLVHVLPLQSVSDEAQEALSKIEYLEGDSATKVKEYDGVVRSFWEVNQLYEQFRWNYGELRRLVPCDRSDFLPDGFTSGGFGERTVVNAAFGNYVSAARGLVDRMQAVMRVYDRGSEKELYKKYWKLPSAWYDRGGLYVFMYEIRNPVQHGQTVVSLVRENGLIRVRFDLDQIADLRDYNTSPKLRAFLSKSISIMKERDSSGCSYLCFRYTNMKYQELVLKLFCHFLDCAEPRIRAVRRDMKKLLSQHGKAVGKLGGISFVAYRDGDITHVFNEVDVDPVKDLKDIRRKAQKHLKDVQNAVTAERRSIR
;
A
#
# COMPACT_ATOMS: atom_id res chain seq x y z
N MET A 1 -0.61 -3.61 -13.97
CA MET A 1 -0.76 -3.62 -15.44
C MET A 1 0.56 -3.15 -16.00
N ALA A 2 1.23 -4.00 -16.78
CA ALA A 2 2.37 -3.54 -17.55
C ALA A 2 1.79 -2.69 -18.69
N ASP A 3 1.95 -1.38 -18.60
CA ASP A 3 1.71 -0.52 -19.75
C ASP A 3 2.72 -0.94 -20.82
N LEU A 4 2.25 -1.72 -21.80
CA LEU A 4 2.88 -1.79 -23.10
C LEU A 4 2.88 -0.34 -23.60
N VAL A 5 4.01 0.34 -23.45
CA VAL A 5 4.26 1.62 -24.10
C VAL A 5 4.32 1.31 -25.59
N HIS A 6 3.15 1.29 -26.22
CA HIS A 6 3.02 1.20 -27.66
C HIS A 6 3.52 2.53 -28.21
N VAL A 7 4.81 2.58 -28.54
CA VAL A 7 5.33 3.63 -29.42
C VAL A 7 4.67 3.37 -30.77
N LEU A 8 3.70 4.21 -31.10
CA LEU A 8 3.03 4.15 -32.40
C LEU A 8 3.79 5.05 -33.37
N PRO A 9 4.05 4.59 -34.61
CA PRO A 9 4.40 5.51 -35.68
C PRO A 9 3.35 6.61 -35.77
N LEU A 10 3.76 7.86 -35.99
CA LEU A 10 2.82 8.99 -36.03
C LEU A 10 1.73 8.78 -37.10
N GLN A 11 2.06 8.10 -38.20
CA GLN A 11 1.11 7.77 -39.28
C GLN A 11 0.01 6.79 -38.83
N SER A 12 0.23 6.04 -37.75
CA SER A 12 -0.74 5.10 -37.18
C SER A 12 -1.65 5.74 -36.13
N VAL A 13 -1.43 7.01 -35.80
CA VAL A 13 -2.31 7.80 -34.92
C VAL A 13 -3.48 8.35 -35.74
N SER A 14 -4.68 8.47 -35.18
CA SER A 14 -5.85 9.01 -35.89
C SER A 14 -5.61 10.41 -36.47
N ASP A 15 -6.18 10.72 -37.63
CA ASP A 15 -6.05 12.02 -38.32
C ASP A 15 -6.34 13.22 -37.40
N GLU A 16 -7.39 13.13 -36.59
CA GLU A 16 -7.77 14.17 -35.62
C GLU A 16 -6.67 14.45 -34.59
N ALA A 17 -5.96 13.41 -34.16
CA ALA A 17 -4.88 13.53 -33.18
C ALA A 17 -3.57 14.00 -33.84
N GLN A 18 -3.30 13.59 -35.09
CA GLN A 18 -2.20 14.15 -35.88
C GLN A 18 -2.40 15.66 -36.10
N GLU A 19 -3.62 16.07 -36.46
CA GLU A 19 -3.98 17.48 -36.63
C GLU A 19 -3.89 18.26 -35.30
N ALA A 20 -4.33 17.67 -34.19
CA ALA A 20 -4.18 18.30 -32.88
C ALA A 20 -2.70 18.48 -32.49
N LEU A 21 -1.86 17.48 -32.77
CA LEU A 21 -0.42 17.51 -32.51
C LEU A 21 0.33 18.50 -33.42
N SER A 22 -0.13 18.74 -34.64
CA SER A 22 0.50 19.71 -35.55
C SER A 22 0.19 21.18 -35.18
N LYS A 23 -0.82 21.42 -34.35
CA LYS A 23 -1.26 22.76 -33.93
C LYS A 23 -0.57 23.27 -32.67
N ILE A 24 0.22 22.44 -31.99
CA ILE A 24 0.85 22.78 -30.71
C ILE A 24 2.36 22.95 -30.82
N GLU A 25 2.91 23.73 -29.90
CA GLU A 25 4.34 23.79 -29.64
C GLU A 25 4.80 22.55 -28.87
N TYR A 26 5.85 21.89 -29.35
CA TYR A 26 6.47 20.77 -28.65
C TYR A 26 7.39 21.29 -27.57
N LEU A 27 7.28 20.73 -26.36
CA LEU A 27 8.19 21.03 -25.27
C LEU A 27 9.49 20.24 -25.45
N GLU A 28 10.63 20.92 -25.33
CA GLU A 28 11.96 20.33 -25.54
C GLU A 28 12.90 20.68 -24.37
N GLY A 29 14.02 19.97 -24.26
CA GLY A 29 15.07 20.25 -23.26
C GLY A 29 14.58 20.27 -21.80
N ASP A 30 14.82 21.39 -21.12
CA ASP A 30 14.43 21.59 -19.71
C ASP A 30 12.89 21.53 -19.53
N SER A 31 12.13 22.01 -20.52
CA SER A 31 10.68 21.96 -20.51
C SER A 31 10.17 20.52 -20.57
N ALA A 32 10.75 19.68 -21.43
CA ALA A 32 10.45 18.25 -21.49
C ALA A 32 10.79 17.54 -20.16
N THR A 33 11.92 17.89 -19.55
CA THR A 33 12.35 17.34 -18.25
C THR A 33 11.35 17.64 -17.13
N LYS A 34 10.80 18.86 -17.10
CA LYS A 34 9.76 19.26 -16.13
C LYS A 34 8.45 18.51 -16.32
N VAL A 35 8.03 18.25 -17.56
CA VAL A 35 6.82 17.44 -17.82
C VAL A 35 7.03 16.00 -17.37
N LYS A 36 8.16 15.38 -17.72
CA LYS A 36 8.52 14.02 -17.25
C LYS A 36 8.54 13.92 -15.73
N GLU A 37 9.10 14.94 -15.08
CA GLU A 37 9.17 15.00 -13.62
C GLU A 37 7.78 15.15 -13.00
N TYR A 38 6.91 15.98 -13.58
CA TYR A 38 5.52 16.11 -13.14
C TYR A 38 4.77 14.79 -13.28
N ASP A 39 4.79 14.19 -14.47
CA ASP A 39 4.16 12.90 -14.77
C ASP A 39 4.63 11.81 -13.81
N GLY A 40 5.95 11.63 -13.66
CA GLY A 40 6.53 10.62 -12.80
C GLY A 40 6.11 10.75 -11.33
N VAL A 41 6.02 11.98 -10.81
CA VAL A 41 5.54 12.25 -9.45
C VAL A 41 4.04 11.99 -9.33
N VAL A 42 3.24 12.51 -10.24
CA VAL A 42 1.78 12.39 -10.15
C VAL A 42 1.33 10.94 -10.35
N ARG A 43 1.88 10.24 -11.34
CA ARG A 43 1.64 8.80 -11.55
C ARG A 43 2.02 7.97 -10.33
N SER A 44 3.19 8.23 -9.76
CA SER A 44 3.64 7.55 -8.53
C SER A 44 2.68 7.76 -7.36
N PHE A 45 2.14 8.97 -7.22
CA PHE A 45 1.16 9.29 -6.18
C PHE A 45 -0.15 8.51 -6.38
N TRP A 46 -0.70 8.47 -7.59
CA TRP A 46 -1.94 7.72 -7.83
C TRP A 46 -1.77 6.21 -7.75
N GLU A 47 -0.63 5.65 -8.18
CA GLU A 47 -0.33 4.23 -7.99
C GLU A 47 -0.33 3.85 -6.50
N VAL A 48 0.26 4.69 -5.64
CA VAL A 48 0.20 4.48 -4.18
C VAL A 48 -1.25 4.56 -3.69
N ASN A 49 -2.05 5.50 -4.18
CA ASN A 49 -3.47 5.59 -3.82
C ASN A 49 -4.28 4.36 -4.28
N GLN A 50 -4.00 3.82 -5.47
CA GLN A 50 -4.65 2.61 -5.95
C GLN A 50 -4.30 1.40 -5.07
N LEU A 51 -3.03 1.25 -4.67
CA LEU A 51 -2.62 0.21 -3.72
C LEU A 51 -3.24 0.41 -2.34
N TYR A 52 -3.47 1.66 -1.92
CA TYR A 52 -4.20 1.96 -0.69
C TYR A 52 -5.64 1.45 -0.73
N GLU A 53 -6.35 1.69 -1.83
CA GLU A 53 -7.72 1.17 -2.02
C GLU A 53 -7.72 -0.37 -2.08
N GLN A 54 -6.75 -0.99 -2.77
CA GLN A 54 -6.59 -2.45 -2.78
C GLN A 54 -6.35 -3.01 -1.38
N PHE A 55 -5.48 -2.40 -0.58
CA PHE A 55 -5.24 -2.78 0.81
C PHE A 55 -6.51 -2.70 1.67
N ARG A 56 -7.27 -1.60 1.54
CA ARG A 56 -8.56 -1.41 2.24
C ARG A 56 -9.57 -2.47 1.85
N TRP A 57 -9.69 -2.74 0.55
CA TRP A 57 -10.59 -3.75 0.01
C TRP A 57 -10.24 -5.14 0.52
N ASN A 58 -8.96 -5.53 0.46
CA ASN A 58 -8.49 -6.83 0.95
C ASN A 58 -8.72 -7.02 2.46
N TYR A 59 -8.65 -5.95 3.26
CA TYR A 59 -9.03 -6.03 4.67
C TYR A 59 -10.55 -6.25 4.86
N GLY A 60 -11.37 -5.61 4.02
CA GLY A 60 -12.82 -5.87 3.97
C GLY A 60 -13.13 -7.31 3.62
N GLU A 61 -12.47 -7.84 2.58
CA GLU A 61 -12.63 -9.22 2.15
C GLU A 61 -12.12 -10.24 3.16
N LEU A 62 -11.00 -9.95 3.85
CA LEU A 62 -10.54 -10.78 4.96
C LEU A 62 -11.64 -10.96 6.01
N ARG A 63 -12.29 -9.86 6.40
CA ARG A 63 -13.36 -9.89 7.40
C ARG A 63 -14.64 -10.56 6.89
N ARG A 64 -14.91 -10.47 5.59
CA ARG A 64 -16.07 -11.10 4.96
C ARG A 64 -15.88 -12.62 4.83
N LEU A 65 -14.69 -13.05 4.40
CA LEU A 65 -14.34 -14.45 4.17
C LEU A 65 -13.95 -15.19 5.45
N VAL A 66 -13.50 -14.46 6.48
CA VAL A 66 -13.11 -15.01 7.78
C VAL A 66 -13.84 -14.23 8.88
N PRO A 67 -15.16 -14.42 9.03
CA PRO A 67 -16.00 -13.63 9.93
C PRO A 67 -15.86 -14.11 11.39
N CYS A 68 -14.68 -13.96 11.99
CA CYS A 68 -14.48 -14.37 13.37
C CYS A 68 -15.20 -13.45 14.38
N ASP A 69 -15.69 -14.05 15.45
CA ASP A 69 -16.14 -13.34 16.64
C ASP A 69 -14.98 -12.67 17.41
N ARG A 70 -15.24 -12.14 18.61
CA ARG A 70 -14.20 -11.49 19.43
C ARG A 70 -13.19 -12.45 20.06
N SER A 71 -13.54 -13.73 20.14
CA SER A 71 -12.71 -14.80 20.68
C SER A 71 -12.02 -15.60 19.56
N ASP A 72 -12.01 -15.02 18.35
CA ASP A 72 -11.47 -15.57 17.12
C ASP A 72 -12.14 -16.88 16.63
N PHE A 73 -13.36 -17.17 17.05
CA PHE A 73 -14.10 -18.33 16.55
C PHE A 73 -14.80 -18.02 15.23
N LEU A 74 -14.72 -18.95 14.29
CA LEU A 74 -15.59 -18.98 13.12
C LEU A 74 -17.04 -19.28 13.56
N PRO A 75 -18.05 -18.75 12.84
CA PRO A 75 -19.44 -19.06 13.12
C PRO A 75 -19.73 -20.54 12.88
N ASP A 76 -20.72 -21.06 13.61
CA ASP A 76 -21.23 -22.40 13.35
C ASP A 76 -21.81 -22.48 11.92
N GLY A 77 -21.56 -23.59 11.23
CA GLY A 77 -21.91 -23.76 9.82
C GLY A 77 -21.13 -22.86 8.85
N PHE A 78 -19.91 -22.40 9.20
CA PHE A 78 -19.04 -21.64 8.31
C PHE A 78 -18.93 -22.29 6.91
N THR A 79 -19.37 -21.56 5.88
CA THR A 79 -19.35 -22.03 4.50
C THR A 79 -18.07 -21.59 3.79
N SER A 80 -17.21 -22.54 3.46
CA SER A 80 -15.95 -22.33 2.76
C SER A 80 -16.08 -22.31 1.23
N GLY A 81 -17.31 -22.26 0.69
CA GLY A 81 -17.55 -22.17 -0.75
C GLY A 81 -17.01 -23.36 -1.55
N GLY A 82 -16.99 -24.56 -0.96
CA GLY A 82 -16.47 -25.78 -1.59
C GLY A 82 -14.97 -26.05 -1.37
N PHE A 83 -14.26 -25.16 -0.67
CA PHE A 83 -12.85 -25.35 -0.30
C PHE A 83 -12.69 -25.81 1.15
N GLY A 84 -11.49 -26.21 1.56
CA GLY A 84 -11.20 -26.40 2.99
C GLY A 84 -11.16 -25.06 3.74
N GLU A 85 -11.63 -25.03 4.99
CA GLU A 85 -11.65 -23.80 5.81
C GLU A 85 -10.26 -23.20 5.97
N ARG A 86 -9.25 -24.05 6.21
CA ARG A 86 -7.84 -23.64 6.30
C ARG A 86 -7.37 -22.94 5.02
N THR A 87 -7.81 -23.42 3.85
CA THR A 87 -7.48 -22.84 2.55
C THR A 87 -8.08 -21.44 2.42
N VAL A 88 -9.38 -21.29 2.71
CA VAL A 88 -10.06 -19.99 2.63
C VAL A 88 -9.41 -18.97 3.57
N VAL A 89 -9.16 -19.36 4.82
CA VAL A 89 -8.56 -18.48 5.84
C VAL A 89 -7.16 -18.04 5.44
N ASN A 90 -6.29 -18.98 5.05
CA ASN A 90 -4.91 -18.64 4.67
C ASN A 90 -4.84 -17.86 3.35
N ALA A 91 -5.70 -18.14 2.38
CA ALA A 91 -5.77 -17.38 1.13
C ALA A 91 -6.24 -15.93 1.38
N ALA A 92 -7.32 -15.76 2.16
CA ALA A 92 -7.83 -14.43 2.52
C ALA A 92 -6.78 -13.62 3.30
N PHE A 93 -6.15 -14.24 4.31
CA PHE A 93 -5.06 -13.60 5.05
C PHE A 93 -3.86 -13.27 4.16
N GLY A 94 -3.49 -14.19 3.27
CA GLY A 94 -2.36 -14.03 2.38
C GLY A 94 -2.51 -12.86 1.42
N ASN A 95 -3.71 -12.69 0.87
CA ASN A 95 -4.05 -11.53 0.03
C ASN A 95 -3.98 -10.22 0.84
N TYR A 96 -4.55 -10.21 2.04
CA TYR A 96 -4.50 -9.04 2.92
C TYR A 96 -3.08 -8.61 3.28
N VAL A 97 -2.27 -9.52 3.81
CA VAL A 97 -0.91 -9.19 4.25
C VAL A 97 -0.01 -8.81 3.07
N SER A 98 -0.25 -9.41 1.88
CA SER A 98 0.46 -9.05 0.65
C SER A 98 0.09 -7.65 0.16
N ALA A 99 -1.20 -7.29 0.17
CA ALA A 99 -1.65 -5.95 -0.22
C ALA A 99 -1.11 -4.88 0.74
N ALA A 100 -1.10 -5.17 2.04
CA ALA A 100 -0.54 -4.29 3.05
C ALA A 100 0.97 -4.04 2.83
N ARG A 101 1.77 -5.11 2.68
CA ARG A 101 3.20 -4.97 2.43
C ARG A 101 3.49 -4.31 1.08
N GLY A 102 2.74 -4.64 0.03
CA GLY A 102 2.87 -4.00 -1.28
C GLY A 102 2.66 -2.49 -1.22
N LEU A 103 1.66 -2.03 -0.47
CA LEU A 103 1.47 -0.60 -0.22
C LEU A 103 2.65 0.02 0.53
N VAL A 104 3.13 -0.62 1.61
CA VAL A 104 4.30 -0.13 2.38
C VAL A 104 5.53 0.00 1.50
N ASP A 105 5.87 -1.05 0.75
CA ASP A 105 7.04 -1.10 -0.11
C ASP A 105 6.95 -0.05 -1.23
N ARG A 106 5.75 0.17 -1.80
CA ARG A 106 5.53 1.22 -2.80
C ARG A 106 5.68 2.61 -2.21
N MET A 107 5.12 2.90 -1.03
CA MET A 107 5.29 4.19 -0.38
C MET A 107 6.76 4.51 -0.12
N GLN A 108 7.53 3.51 0.32
CA GLN A 108 8.96 3.63 0.53
C GLN A 108 9.71 3.90 -0.77
N ALA A 109 9.40 3.16 -1.85
CA ALA A 109 10.01 3.36 -3.16
C ALA A 109 9.74 4.78 -3.70
N VAL A 110 8.50 5.25 -3.63
CA VAL A 110 8.12 6.60 -4.05
C VAL A 110 8.84 7.65 -3.20
N MET A 111 8.93 7.46 -1.89
CA MET A 111 9.63 8.42 -1.03
C MET A 111 11.13 8.50 -1.35
N ARG A 112 11.80 7.39 -1.68
CA ARG A 112 13.21 7.41 -2.14
C ARG A 112 13.38 8.23 -3.42
N VAL A 113 12.45 8.08 -4.37
CA VAL A 113 12.46 8.85 -5.62
C VAL A 113 12.22 10.34 -5.36
N TYR A 114 11.29 10.67 -4.48
CA TYR A 114 10.98 12.06 -4.13
C TYR A 114 12.12 12.74 -3.38
N ASP A 115 12.85 11.95 -2.59
CA ASP A 115 14.01 12.40 -1.86
C ASP A 115 15.15 12.81 -2.80
N ARG A 116 15.36 12.12 -3.93
CA ARG A 116 16.49 12.36 -4.86
C ARG A 116 17.85 12.41 -4.14
N GLY A 117 18.00 11.71 -3.01
CA GLY A 117 19.19 11.78 -2.16
C GLY A 117 19.34 13.09 -1.38
N SER A 118 18.25 13.85 -1.18
CA SER A 118 18.30 15.10 -0.44
C SER A 118 18.38 14.88 1.07
N GLU A 119 19.12 15.72 1.78
CA GLU A 119 19.13 15.66 3.25
C GLU A 119 17.92 16.37 3.90
N LYS A 120 16.86 16.66 3.13
CA LYS A 120 15.75 17.46 3.64
C LYS A 120 15.06 16.73 4.81
N GLU A 121 14.84 17.47 5.89
CA GLU A 121 14.24 16.95 7.12
C GLU A 121 12.89 16.26 6.92
N LEU A 122 12.12 16.67 5.90
CA LEU A 122 10.84 16.06 5.56
C LEU A 122 10.96 14.57 5.19
N TYR A 123 12.00 14.20 4.44
CA TYR A 123 12.19 12.81 4.01
C TYR A 123 12.77 11.97 5.13
N LYS A 124 13.71 12.53 5.92
CA LYS A 124 14.13 11.94 7.20
C LYS A 124 12.93 11.69 8.12
N LYS A 125 11.96 12.61 8.16
CA LYS A 125 10.72 12.47 8.94
C LYS A 125 9.87 11.30 8.48
N TYR A 126 9.78 11.02 7.16
CA TYR A 126 9.11 9.82 6.68
C TYR A 126 9.77 8.56 7.25
N TRP A 127 11.08 8.39 7.03
CA TRP A 127 11.83 7.18 7.41
C TRP A 127 11.88 6.93 8.92
N LYS A 128 11.89 7.97 9.74
CA LYS A 128 11.88 7.85 11.21
C LYS A 128 10.73 6.96 11.72
N LEU A 129 9.55 7.02 11.12
CA LEU A 129 8.37 6.29 11.60
C LEU A 129 8.43 4.77 11.36
N PRO A 130 8.52 4.28 10.10
CA PRO A 130 8.60 2.84 9.84
C PRO A 130 9.89 2.23 10.39
N SER A 131 11.03 2.93 10.36
CA SER A 131 12.27 2.43 10.97
C SER A 131 12.12 2.28 12.48
N ALA A 132 11.54 3.26 13.19
CA ALA A 132 11.32 3.13 14.63
C ALA A 132 10.38 1.96 14.99
N TRP A 133 9.38 1.66 14.16
CA TRP A 133 8.53 0.47 14.37
C TRP A 133 9.27 -0.84 14.07
N TYR A 134 10.10 -0.85 13.04
CA TYR A 134 10.91 -2.03 12.68
C TYR A 134 12.02 -2.31 13.71
N ASP A 135 12.65 -1.27 14.24
CA ASP A 135 13.71 -1.37 15.24
C ASP A 135 13.17 -1.76 16.61
N ARG A 136 12.04 -1.16 17.02
CA ARG A 136 11.33 -1.56 18.24
C ARG A 136 10.88 -3.02 18.19
N GLY A 137 10.64 -3.56 17.00
CA GLY A 137 10.03 -4.86 16.82
C GLY A 137 8.54 -4.84 17.13
N GLY A 138 8.01 -5.99 17.53
CA GLY A 138 6.59 -6.14 17.87
C GLY A 138 5.73 -6.46 16.65
N LEU A 139 4.44 -6.13 16.74
CA LEU A 139 3.44 -6.56 15.77
C LEU A 139 3.70 -6.07 14.34
N TYR A 140 4.27 -4.86 14.19
CA TYR A 140 4.62 -4.34 12.87
C TYR A 140 5.61 -5.26 12.16
N VAL A 141 6.69 -5.66 12.84
CA VAL A 141 7.70 -6.58 12.30
C VAL A 141 7.09 -7.94 12.02
N PHE A 142 6.30 -8.48 12.96
CA PHE A 142 5.61 -9.76 12.76
C PHE A 142 4.83 -9.77 11.45
N MET A 143 3.93 -8.80 11.27
CA MET A 143 3.03 -8.75 10.12
C MET A 143 3.74 -8.34 8.81
N TYR A 144 4.76 -7.49 8.89
CA TYR A 144 5.56 -7.13 7.73
C TYR A 144 6.39 -8.32 7.21
N GLU A 145 7.01 -9.06 8.12
CA GLU A 145 7.89 -10.18 7.78
C GLU A 145 7.13 -11.47 7.44
N ILE A 146 5.96 -11.72 8.05
CA ILE A 146 5.15 -12.93 7.80
C ILE A 146 4.65 -13.04 6.36
N ARG A 147 4.60 -11.92 5.62
CA ARG A 147 4.26 -11.93 4.20
C ARG A 147 5.21 -12.82 3.39
N ASN A 148 6.51 -12.86 3.72
CA ASN A 148 7.47 -13.67 2.97
C ASN A 148 7.10 -15.16 2.98
N PRO A 149 6.99 -15.85 4.13
CA PRO A 149 6.60 -17.26 4.13
C PRO A 149 5.24 -17.49 3.47
N VAL A 150 4.26 -16.60 3.67
CA VAL A 150 2.95 -16.65 3.00
C VAL A 150 3.08 -16.69 1.48
N GLN A 151 3.92 -15.82 0.90
CA GLN A 151 4.12 -15.80 -0.56
C GLN A 151 4.82 -17.03 -1.12
N HIS A 152 5.55 -17.74 -0.27
CA HIS A 152 6.19 -19.00 -0.62
C HIS A 152 5.31 -20.21 -0.28
N GLY A 153 4.00 -19.99 -0.13
CA GLY A 153 3.00 -21.04 0.02
C GLY A 153 2.83 -21.58 1.45
N GLN A 154 3.48 -20.97 2.44
CA GLN A 154 3.36 -21.41 3.83
C GLN A 154 2.03 -20.97 4.44
N THR A 155 1.29 -21.90 5.03
CA THR A 155 0.10 -21.58 5.83
C THR A 155 0.53 -21.14 7.22
N VAL A 156 0.31 -19.87 7.54
CA VAL A 156 0.73 -19.25 8.81
C VAL A 156 -0.44 -18.99 9.76
N VAL A 157 -1.67 -19.24 9.31
CA VAL A 157 -2.87 -19.14 10.13
C VAL A 157 -3.35 -20.55 10.48
N SER A 158 -3.49 -20.79 11.78
CA SER A 158 -3.86 -22.08 12.36
C SER A 158 -5.35 -22.08 12.67
N LEU A 159 -6.00 -23.21 12.39
CA LEU A 159 -7.39 -23.47 12.74
C LEU A 159 -7.40 -24.61 13.76
N VAL A 160 -7.94 -24.35 14.94
CA VAL A 160 -7.93 -25.29 16.06
C VAL A 160 -9.35 -25.50 16.56
N ARG A 161 -9.76 -26.77 16.69
CA ARG A 161 -11.06 -27.11 17.27
C ARG A 161 -10.98 -26.98 18.79
N GLU A 162 -11.83 -26.11 19.35
CA GLU A 162 -11.97 -25.90 20.79
C GLU A 162 -13.46 -25.81 21.11
N ASN A 163 -13.95 -26.65 22.05
CA ASN A 163 -15.36 -26.70 22.45
C ASN A 163 -16.36 -26.86 21.28
N GLY A 164 -16.00 -27.67 20.27
CA GLY A 164 -16.83 -27.91 19.09
C GLY A 164 -16.77 -26.82 18.01
N LEU A 165 -16.17 -25.67 18.30
CA LEU A 165 -16.00 -24.56 17.38
C LEU A 165 -14.57 -24.45 16.86
N ILE A 166 -14.36 -23.68 15.80
CA ILE A 166 -13.04 -23.50 15.18
C ILE A 166 -12.50 -22.13 15.53
N ARG A 167 -11.43 -22.10 16.32
CA ARG A 167 -10.67 -20.88 16.60
C ARG A 167 -9.61 -20.66 15.54
N VAL A 168 -9.53 -19.43 15.04
CA VAL A 168 -8.52 -18.96 14.10
C VAL A 168 -7.44 -18.23 14.87
N ARG A 169 -6.17 -18.60 14.70
CA ARG A 169 -5.07 -17.97 15.44
C ARG A 169 -3.76 -17.98 14.68
N PHE A 170 -2.84 -17.10 15.08
CA PHE A 170 -1.44 -17.22 14.69
C PHE A 170 -0.70 -18.04 15.74
N ASP A 171 -0.54 -19.33 15.49
CA ASP A 171 0.23 -20.22 16.36
C ASP A 171 1.73 -19.92 16.19
N LEU A 172 2.35 -19.36 17.24
CA LEU A 172 3.71 -18.86 17.16
C LEU A 172 4.73 -20.00 17.15
N ASP A 173 4.45 -21.11 17.83
CA ASP A 173 5.30 -22.30 17.80
C ASP A 173 5.30 -22.88 16.36
N GLN A 174 4.13 -22.96 15.71
CA GLN A 174 4.03 -23.36 14.29
C GLN A 174 4.81 -22.42 13.35
N ILE A 175 4.67 -21.10 13.52
CA ILE A 175 5.35 -20.12 12.66
C ILE A 175 6.88 -20.11 12.90
N ALA A 176 7.33 -20.47 14.11
CA ALA A 176 8.75 -20.57 14.43
C ALA A 176 9.42 -21.80 13.77
N ASP A 177 8.68 -22.90 13.58
CA ASP A 177 9.14 -24.15 12.95
C ASP A 177 8.64 -24.31 11.49
N LEU A 178 8.80 -23.28 10.65
CA LEU A 178 8.53 -23.42 9.21
C LEU A 178 9.67 -24.19 8.54
N ARG A 179 9.52 -25.52 8.48
CA ARG A 179 10.58 -26.51 8.16
C ARG A 179 11.32 -26.32 6.84
N ASP A 180 10.80 -25.53 5.91
CA ASP A 180 11.38 -25.35 4.58
C ASP A 180 11.64 -23.88 4.20
N TYR A 181 11.53 -22.94 5.14
CA TYR A 181 11.69 -21.51 4.83
C TYR A 181 12.48 -20.71 5.85
N ASN A 182 13.46 -19.95 5.33
CA ASN A 182 14.23 -19.02 6.14
C ASN A 182 13.35 -17.84 6.58
N THR A 183 13.01 -17.83 7.87
CA THR A 183 12.42 -16.65 8.52
C THR A 183 13.51 -15.60 8.77
N SER A 184 13.18 -14.32 8.59
CA SER A 184 14.13 -13.24 8.79
C SER A 184 14.60 -13.19 10.26
N PRO A 185 15.84 -12.73 10.54
CA PRO A 185 16.34 -12.65 11.92
C PRO A 185 15.44 -11.83 12.84
N LYS A 186 14.80 -10.78 12.30
CA LYS A 186 13.86 -9.92 13.04
C LYS A 186 12.55 -10.65 13.37
N LEU A 187 12.01 -11.44 12.44
CA LEU A 187 10.84 -12.28 12.71
C LEU A 187 11.16 -13.34 13.76
N ARG A 188 12.31 -14.04 13.64
CA ARG A 188 12.76 -15.02 14.64
C ARG A 188 12.89 -14.40 16.02
N ALA A 189 13.55 -13.24 16.13
CA ALA A 189 13.69 -12.53 17.39
C ALA A 189 12.33 -12.15 17.99
N PHE A 190 11.36 -11.72 17.17
CA PHE A 190 10.00 -11.45 17.63
C PHE A 190 9.31 -12.73 18.16
N LEU A 191 9.39 -13.83 17.42
CA LEU A 191 8.76 -15.11 17.79
C LEU A 191 9.35 -15.64 19.09
N SER A 192 10.68 -15.78 19.18
CA SER A 192 11.37 -16.27 20.38
C SER A 192 11.04 -15.43 21.62
N LYS A 193 11.07 -14.10 21.50
CA LYS A 193 10.73 -13.20 22.61
C LYS A 193 9.26 -13.35 23.03
N SER A 194 8.34 -13.40 22.08
CA SER A 194 6.90 -13.47 22.37
C SER A 194 6.53 -14.81 23.00
N ILE A 195 7.04 -15.91 22.45
CA ILE A 195 6.86 -17.27 23.00
C ILE A 195 7.41 -17.34 24.43
N SER A 196 8.61 -16.83 24.69
CA SER A 196 9.20 -16.80 26.05
C SER A 196 8.28 -16.08 27.04
N ILE A 197 7.85 -14.86 26.71
CA ILE A 197 6.97 -14.05 27.58
C ILE A 197 5.62 -14.76 27.85
N MET A 198 5.07 -15.46 26.85
CA MET A 198 3.82 -16.20 27.01
C MET A 198 4.02 -17.43 27.91
N LYS A 199 5.07 -18.22 27.68
CA LYS A 199 5.37 -19.43 28.45
C LYS A 199 5.78 -19.13 29.90
N GLU A 200 6.35 -17.95 30.17
CA GLU A 200 6.58 -17.48 31.55
C GLU A 200 5.28 -17.26 32.33
N ARG A 201 4.16 -16.98 31.64
CA ARG A 201 2.85 -16.75 32.27
C ARG A 201 1.98 -17.99 32.31
N ASP A 202 2.05 -18.81 31.26
CA ASP A 202 1.38 -20.11 31.16
C ASP A 202 2.28 -21.08 30.39
N SER A 203 3.00 -21.92 31.13
CA SER A 203 3.95 -22.88 30.57
C SER A 203 3.28 -24.05 29.83
N SER A 204 1.99 -24.26 30.08
CA SER A 204 1.19 -25.32 29.45
C SER A 204 0.40 -24.85 28.22
N GLY A 205 0.25 -23.54 28.08
CA GLY A 205 -0.51 -22.90 27.02
C GLY A 205 0.21 -22.90 25.66
N CYS A 206 -0.57 -23.01 24.60
CA CYS A 206 -0.09 -22.75 23.24
C CYS A 206 0.20 -21.24 23.09
N SER A 207 1.39 -20.90 22.59
CA SER A 207 1.76 -19.49 22.36
C SER A 207 1.14 -19.01 21.05
N TYR A 208 0.07 -18.21 21.13
CA TYR A 208 -0.60 -17.68 19.94
C TYR A 208 -0.93 -16.20 20.03
N LEU A 209 -1.09 -15.55 18.87
CA LEU A 209 -1.69 -14.22 18.77
C LEU A 209 -3.12 -14.33 18.26
N CYS A 210 -4.02 -13.54 18.87
CA CYS A 210 -5.40 -13.37 18.41
C CYS A 210 -5.41 -12.93 16.95
N PHE A 211 -6.15 -13.62 16.09
CA PHE A 211 -6.16 -13.38 14.66
C PHE A 211 -6.79 -12.02 14.32
N ARG A 212 -8.02 -11.78 14.79
CA ARG A 212 -8.79 -10.57 14.53
C ARG A 212 -8.08 -9.33 15.08
N TYR A 213 -7.69 -9.35 16.35
CA TYR A 213 -7.05 -8.20 17.00
C TYR A 213 -5.71 -7.84 16.34
N THR A 214 -4.90 -8.85 16.02
CA THR A 214 -3.64 -8.66 15.28
C THR A 214 -3.88 -7.96 13.93
N ASN A 215 -4.83 -8.45 13.14
CA ASN A 215 -5.15 -7.85 11.85
C ASN A 215 -5.70 -6.42 11.99
N MET A 216 -6.56 -6.15 12.98
CA MET A 216 -7.04 -4.79 13.28
C MET A 216 -5.92 -3.84 13.65
N LYS A 217 -4.95 -4.30 14.45
CA LYS A 217 -3.80 -3.51 14.85
C LYS A 217 -2.84 -3.26 13.71
N TYR A 218 -2.62 -4.24 12.84
CA TYR A 218 -1.82 -4.04 11.65
C TYR A 218 -2.47 -3.06 10.67
N GLN A 219 -3.79 -3.16 10.48
CA GLN A 219 -4.58 -2.19 9.73
C GLN A 219 -4.35 -0.76 10.25
N GLU A 220 -4.39 -0.58 11.58
CA GLU A 220 -4.13 0.72 12.22
C GLU A 220 -2.73 1.26 11.86
N LEU A 221 -1.71 0.40 11.92
CA LEU A 221 -0.31 0.79 11.65
C LEU A 221 -0.08 1.18 10.19
N VAL A 222 -0.59 0.41 9.24
CA VAL A 222 -0.45 0.70 7.81
C VAL A 222 -1.21 1.97 7.43
N LEU A 223 -2.41 2.20 8.00
CA LEU A 223 -3.15 3.46 7.81
C LEU A 223 -2.42 4.66 8.37
N LYS A 224 -1.80 4.54 9.56
CA LYS A 224 -0.94 5.59 10.13
C LYS A 224 0.21 5.92 9.21
N LEU A 225 0.88 4.90 8.66
CA LEU A 225 2.00 5.11 7.74
C LEU A 225 1.54 5.76 6.43
N PHE A 226 0.37 5.39 5.91
CA PHE A 226 -0.19 6.01 4.71
C PHE A 226 -0.54 7.50 4.94
N CYS A 227 -1.19 7.84 6.05
CA CYS A 227 -1.44 9.24 6.39
C CYS A 227 -0.12 10.03 6.50
N HIS A 228 0.90 9.46 7.16
CA HIS A 228 2.22 10.06 7.27
C HIS A 228 2.93 10.22 5.92
N PHE A 229 2.78 9.24 5.03
CA PHE A 229 3.26 9.33 3.65
C PHE A 229 2.63 10.51 2.92
N LEU A 230 1.31 10.70 3.00
CA LEU A 230 0.62 11.81 2.34
C LEU A 230 1.10 13.19 2.85
N ASP A 231 1.42 13.29 4.13
CA ASP A 231 1.98 14.52 4.73
C ASP A 231 3.40 14.80 4.22
N CYS A 232 4.23 13.75 4.10
CA CYS A 232 5.59 13.86 3.57
C CYS A 232 5.65 14.01 2.04
N ALA A 233 4.67 13.49 1.29
CA ALA A 233 4.63 13.57 -0.17
C ALA A 233 4.13 14.93 -0.69
N GLU A 234 3.28 15.61 0.09
CA GLU A 234 2.60 16.83 -0.34
C GLU A 234 3.55 17.95 -0.82
N PRO A 235 4.66 18.29 -0.13
CA PRO A 235 5.55 19.36 -0.59
C PRO A 235 6.14 19.09 -1.97
N ARG A 236 6.45 17.83 -2.28
CA ARG A 236 6.98 17.43 -3.58
C ARG A 236 5.93 17.57 -4.68
N ILE A 237 4.72 17.09 -4.42
CA ILE A 237 3.58 17.18 -5.36
C ILE A 237 3.22 18.65 -5.63
N ARG A 238 3.20 19.49 -4.59
CA ARG A 238 2.98 20.93 -4.73
C ARG A 238 4.09 21.62 -5.54
N ALA A 239 5.34 21.22 -5.36
CA ALA A 239 6.47 21.77 -6.10
C ALA A 239 6.35 21.49 -7.59
N VAL A 240 6.22 20.22 -7.99
CA VAL A 240 6.11 19.87 -9.42
C VAL A 240 4.86 20.46 -10.07
N ARG A 241 3.74 20.59 -9.32
CA ARG A 241 2.54 21.26 -9.84
C ARG A 241 2.77 22.74 -10.10
N ARG A 242 3.52 23.42 -9.23
CA ARG A 242 3.88 24.83 -9.42
C ARG A 242 4.79 24.99 -10.63
N ASP A 243 5.77 24.12 -10.78
CA ASP A 243 6.72 24.15 -11.89
C ASP A 243 5.99 23.89 -13.22
N MET A 244 5.08 22.91 -13.25
CA MET A 244 4.22 22.65 -14.41
C MET A 244 3.33 23.85 -14.74
N LYS A 245 2.65 24.48 -13.76
CA LYS A 245 1.85 25.69 -14.00
C LYS A 245 2.69 26.83 -14.58
N LYS A 246 3.90 27.05 -14.04
CA LYS A 246 4.82 28.06 -14.54
C LYS A 246 5.23 27.76 -15.98
N LEU A 247 5.59 26.50 -16.27
CA LEU A 247 5.93 26.06 -17.61
C LEU A 247 4.80 26.34 -18.61
N LEU A 248 3.56 25.94 -18.30
CA LEU A 248 2.42 26.14 -19.20
C LEU A 248 2.07 27.62 -19.38
N SER A 249 2.30 28.46 -18.37
CA SER A 249 2.13 29.91 -18.52
C SER A 249 3.17 30.56 -19.44
N GLN A 250 4.35 29.95 -19.57
CA GLN A 250 5.43 30.40 -20.45
C GLN A 250 5.23 29.87 -21.89
N HIS A 251 4.64 28.68 -22.03
CA HIS A 251 4.40 28.01 -23.30
C HIS A 251 2.90 27.85 -23.59
N GLY A 252 2.17 28.97 -23.72
CA GLY A 252 0.72 28.95 -23.92
C GLY A 252 0.26 28.22 -25.20
N LYS A 253 1.14 28.07 -26.20
CA LYS A 253 0.87 27.31 -27.43
C LYS A 253 1.16 25.81 -27.32
N ALA A 254 1.73 25.34 -26.20
CA ALA A 254 2.03 23.93 -26.00
C ALA A 254 0.84 23.10 -25.52
N VAL A 255 -0.25 23.75 -25.09
CA VAL A 255 -1.46 23.06 -24.62
C VAL A 255 -2.41 22.84 -25.78
N GLY A 256 -2.54 21.58 -26.19
CA GLY A 256 -3.53 21.11 -27.15
C GLY A 256 -4.82 20.67 -26.50
N LYS A 257 -5.87 20.51 -27.31
CA LYS A 257 -7.14 19.89 -26.89
C LYS A 257 -7.57 18.86 -27.91
N LEU A 258 -7.97 17.68 -27.42
CA LEU A 258 -8.53 16.61 -28.24
C LEU A 258 -9.64 15.92 -27.45
N GLY A 259 -10.83 15.78 -28.04
CA GLY A 259 -11.96 15.10 -27.39
C GLY A 259 -12.38 15.70 -26.04
N GLY A 260 -12.16 17.01 -25.82
CA GLY A 260 -12.43 17.69 -24.55
C GLY A 260 -11.33 17.53 -23.48
N ILE A 261 -10.24 16.82 -23.78
CA ILE A 261 -9.10 16.62 -22.88
C ILE A 261 -7.95 17.53 -23.31
N SER A 262 -7.36 18.26 -22.35
CA SER A 262 -6.16 19.05 -22.61
C SER A 262 -4.90 18.20 -22.52
N PHE A 263 -3.97 18.39 -23.45
CA PHE A 263 -2.71 17.64 -23.49
C PHE A 263 -1.53 18.55 -23.78
N VAL A 264 -0.33 18.06 -23.43
CA VAL A 264 0.95 18.62 -23.90
C VAL A 264 1.75 17.52 -24.57
N ALA A 265 2.59 17.90 -25.54
CA ALA A 265 3.55 17.00 -26.15
C ALA A 265 4.97 17.46 -25.87
N TYR A 266 5.87 16.50 -25.65
CA TYR A 266 7.30 16.77 -25.53
C TYR A 266 8.10 15.75 -26.35
N ARG A 267 9.29 16.16 -26.82
CA ARG A 267 10.21 15.28 -27.53
C ARG A 267 11.31 14.76 -26.62
N ASP A 268 11.61 13.48 -26.75
CA ASP A 268 12.74 12.80 -26.10
C ASP A 268 13.48 11.97 -27.15
N GLY A 269 14.53 12.55 -27.73
CA GLY A 269 15.12 12.03 -28.96
C GLY A 269 14.09 12.00 -30.09
N ASP A 270 13.94 10.85 -30.73
CA ASP A 270 13.01 10.66 -31.85
C ASP A 270 11.58 10.33 -31.41
N ILE A 271 11.33 10.24 -30.09
CA ILE A 271 10.02 9.87 -29.55
C ILE A 271 9.25 11.12 -29.13
N THR A 272 8.01 11.23 -29.61
CA THR A 272 7.03 12.18 -29.09
C THR A 272 6.23 11.52 -27.98
N HIS A 273 6.22 12.15 -26.82
CA HIS A 273 5.40 11.77 -25.69
C HIS A 273 4.23 12.72 -25.54
N VAL A 274 3.06 12.18 -25.20
CA VAL A 274 1.85 12.96 -24.95
C VAL A 274 1.42 12.76 -23.50
N PHE A 275 1.20 13.85 -22.79
CA PHE A 275 0.68 13.86 -21.43
C PHE A 275 -0.68 14.58 -21.42
N ASN A 276 -1.74 13.88 -20.97
CA ASN A 276 -3.13 14.32 -21.12
C ASN A 276 -3.84 14.65 -19.79
N GLU A 277 -3.10 14.71 -18.68
CA GLU A 277 -3.65 15.06 -17.37
C GLU A 277 -3.23 16.47 -16.93
N VAL A 278 -3.16 17.37 -17.91
CA VAL A 278 -2.74 18.78 -17.76
C VAL A 278 -3.66 19.53 -16.79
N ASP A 279 -4.95 19.22 -16.87
CA ASP A 279 -6.00 19.88 -16.10
C ASP A 279 -6.16 19.30 -14.69
N VAL A 280 -5.53 18.16 -14.40
CA VAL A 280 -5.67 17.50 -13.10
C VAL A 280 -4.91 18.31 -12.03
N ASP A 281 -5.55 18.49 -10.87
CA ASP A 281 -4.92 19.09 -9.69
C ASP A 281 -4.58 18.01 -8.65
N PRO A 282 -3.36 17.44 -8.71
CA PRO A 282 -2.97 16.38 -7.78
C PRO A 282 -2.93 16.85 -6.32
N VAL A 283 -2.85 18.17 -6.08
CA VAL A 283 -2.90 18.74 -4.72
C VAL A 283 -4.33 18.68 -4.17
N LYS A 284 -5.34 18.87 -5.03
CA LYS A 284 -6.75 18.72 -4.65
C LYS A 284 -7.04 17.25 -4.31
N ASP A 285 -6.63 16.33 -5.18
CA ASP A 285 -6.82 14.89 -4.97
C ASP A 285 -6.13 14.42 -3.68
N LEU A 286 -4.90 14.88 -3.44
CA LEU A 286 -4.17 14.60 -2.20
C LEU A 286 -4.94 15.03 -0.96
N LYS A 287 -5.56 16.21 -0.97
CA LYS A 287 -6.36 16.68 0.17
C LYS A 287 -7.59 15.80 0.41
N ASP A 288 -8.28 15.39 -0.65
CA ASP A 288 -9.46 14.55 -0.54
C ASP A 288 -9.11 13.12 -0.10
N ILE A 289 -8.04 12.55 -0.65
CA ILE A 289 -7.49 11.25 -0.23
C ILE A 289 -7.04 11.31 1.24
N ARG A 290 -6.33 12.35 1.66
CA ARG A 290 -5.91 12.55 3.06
C ARG A 290 -7.10 12.60 4.00
N ARG A 291 -8.16 13.34 3.66
CA ARG A 291 -9.38 13.42 4.48
C ARG A 291 -10.03 12.05 4.64
N LYS A 292 -10.16 11.28 3.55
CA LYS A 292 -10.69 9.91 3.59
C LYS A 292 -9.82 8.99 4.45
N ALA A 293 -8.50 9.03 4.26
CA ALA A 293 -7.54 8.22 5.00
C ALA A 293 -7.54 8.51 6.50
N GLN A 294 -7.63 9.78 6.90
CA GLN A 294 -7.73 10.18 8.30
C GLN A 294 -9.04 9.70 8.95
N LYS A 295 -10.17 9.79 8.23
CA LYS A 295 -11.44 9.21 8.70
C LYS A 295 -11.31 7.71 8.91
N HIS A 296 -10.78 7.00 7.91
CA HIS A 296 -10.53 5.56 7.98
C HIS A 296 -9.62 5.16 9.14
N LEU A 297 -8.56 5.93 9.40
CA LEU A 297 -7.67 5.71 10.53
C LEU A 297 -8.41 5.88 11.86
N LYS A 298 -9.20 6.96 12.01
CA LYS A 298 -10.00 7.21 13.21
C LYS A 298 -10.98 6.07 13.48
N ASP A 299 -11.67 5.59 12.45
CA ASP A 299 -12.62 4.48 12.57
C ASP A 299 -11.94 3.19 13.05
N VAL A 300 -10.76 2.87 12.50
CA VAL A 300 -9.98 1.70 12.93
C VAL A 300 -9.44 1.87 14.36
N GLN A 301 -8.97 3.06 14.72
CA GLN A 301 -8.52 3.36 16.10
C GLN A 301 -9.64 3.19 17.12
N ASN A 302 -10.85 3.64 16.78
CA ASN A 302 -12.03 3.46 17.62
C ASN A 302 -12.37 1.97 17.78
N ALA A 303 -12.40 1.21 16.67
CA ALA A 303 -12.68 -0.23 16.69
C ALA A 303 -11.65 -0.99 17.53
N VAL A 304 -10.36 -0.69 17.35
CA VAL A 304 -9.26 -1.28 18.11
C VAL A 304 -9.35 -0.94 19.61
N THR A 305 -9.74 0.29 19.95
CA THR A 305 -9.93 0.70 21.34
C THR A 305 -11.11 -0.03 21.98
N ALA A 306 -12.21 -0.20 21.26
CA ALA A 306 -13.36 -0.97 21.71
C ALA A 306 -12.99 -2.43 21.95
N GLU A 307 -12.27 -3.07 21.02
CA GLU A 307 -11.81 -4.46 21.14
C GLU A 307 -10.88 -4.64 22.36
N ARG A 308 -9.99 -3.69 22.64
CA ARG A 308 -9.11 -3.74 23.81
C ARG A 308 -9.87 -3.64 25.14
N ARG A 309 -10.98 -2.89 25.18
CA ARG A 309 -11.80 -2.74 26.39
C ARG A 309 -12.59 -4.01 26.71
N SER A 310 -12.92 -4.83 25.72
CA SER A 310 -13.62 -6.10 25.92
C SER A 310 -12.72 -7.29 26.26
N ILE A 311 -11.41 -7.16 26.11
CA ILE A 311 -10.41 -8.20 26.47
C ILE A 311 -9.92 -8.03 27.93
N ARG A 312 -10.19 -6.87 28.55
CA ARG A 312 -9.93 -6.62 29.96
C ARG A 312 -11.15 -7.02 30.80
#